data_AF-A0A2V6TTG2-F1
#
_entry.id   AF-A0A2V6TTG2-F1
#
_cell.length_a   1.000
_cell.length_b   1.000
_cell.length_c   1.000
_cell.angle_alpha   90.00
_cell.angle_beta   90.00
_cell.angle_gamma   90.00
#
_symmetry.space_group_name_H-M   'P 1'
#
loop_
_entity.id
_entity.type
_entity.pdbx_description
1 polymer ?
#
loop_
_entity_poly.entity_id
_entity_poly.type
_entity_poly.pdbx_seq_one_letter_code
_entity_poly.pdbx_strand_id
1 'polypeptide(L)'
;MVGAFRRGLSDLGTIWEHVLAPETWGDVLSLENEDLARFRFPDELWARAVYDFAVGHHHHVVYHDHLLRSFVPLYLGRTAAFVLATRARDAAAAEAALDATAAAFEAQKPYLVDRW
;
A
#
# COMPACT_ATOMS: atom_id res chain seq x y z
N MET A 1 1.12 5.90 13.08
CA MET A 1 1.02 5.11 11.83
C MET A 1 1.44 5.93 10.62
N VAL A 2 0.74 7.01 10.23
CA VAL A 2 1.15 7.87 9.08
C VAL A 2 2.59 8.39 9.19
N GLY A 3 3.04 8.82 10.37
CA GLY A 3 4.44 9.24 10.55
C GLY A 3 5.48 8.13 10.34
N ALA A 4 5.12 6.86 10.55
CA ALA A 4 5.99 5.73 10.24
C ALA A 4 6.02 5.44 8.74
N PHE A 5 4.87 5.55 8.05
CA PHE A 5 4.80 5.49 6.59
C PHE A 5 5.67 6.58 5.94
N ARG A 6 5.55 7.83 6.40
CA ARG A 6 6.38 8.95 5.90
C ARG A 6 7.87 8.74 6.11
N ARG A 7 8.29 8.23 7.27
CA ARG A 7 9.69 7.81 7.46
C ARG A 7 10.08 6.66 6.52
N GLY A 8 9.16 5.74 6.25
CA GLY A 8 9.38 4.71 5.23
C GLY A 8 9.67 5.30 3.84
N LEU A 9 8.93 6.33 3.41
CA LEU A 9 9.18 7.00 2.13
C LEU A 9 10.60 7.57 2.03
N SER A 10 11.11 8.18 3.12
CA SER A 10 12.47 8.71 3.15
C SER A 10 13.54 7.61 3.25
N ASP A 11 13.32 6.63 4.12
CA ASP A 11 14.36 5.68 4.52
C ASP A 11 14.45 4.47 3.59
N LEU A 12 13.36 4.14 2.89
CA LEU A 12 13.22 2.94 2.05
C LEU A 12 12.93 3.27 0.58
N GLY A 13 12.93 4.54 0.19
CA GLY A 13 12.59 4.96 -1.18
C GLY A 13 13.35 4.20 -2.26
N THR A 14 14.65 3.97 -2.09
CA THR A 14 15.44 3.17 -3.04
C THR A 14 14.94 1.72 -3.14
N ILE A 15 14.57 1.06 -2.04
CA ILE A 15 14.05 -0.30 -2.09
C ILE A 15 12.68 -0.31 -2.78
N TRP A 16 11.81 0.64 -2.44
CA TRP A 16 10.47 0.74 -3.02
C TRP A 16 10.50 1.08 -4.51
N GLU A 17 11.44 1.90 -4.98
CA GLU A 17 11.65 2.18 -6.40
C GLU A 17 12.03 0.92 -7.20
N HIS A 18 12.75 -0.03 -6.60
CA HIS A 18 13.11 -1.29 -7.26
C HIS A 18 11.97 -2.31 -7.23
N VAL A 19 11.11 -2.27 -6.21
CA VAL A 19 10.07 -3.28 -5.95
C VAL A 19 8.73 -2.89 -6.58
N LEU A 20 8.35 -1.62 -6.47
CA LEU A 20 7.07 -1.11 -6.98
C LEU A 20 7.19 -0.79 -8.46
N ALA A 21 6.11 -1.05 -9.22
CA ALA A 21 6.04 -0.56 -10.59
C ALA A 21 6.12 0.98 -10.60
N PRO A 22 6.67 1.62 -11.66
CA PRO A 22 6.87 3.06 -11.70
C PRO A 22 5.60 3.88 -11.40
N GLU A 23 4.44 3.43 -11.90
CA GLU A 23 3.16 4.08 -11.64
C GLU A 23 2.73 3.92 -10.18
N THR A 24 2.88 2.71 -9.62
CA THR A 24 2.58 2.44 -8.19
C THR A 24 3.50 3.26 -7.29
N TRP A 25 4.78 3.40 -7.64
CA TRP A 25 5.75 4.19 -6.89
C TRP A 25 5.40 5.68 -6.89
N GLY A 26 5.11 6.25 -8.07
CA GLY A 26 4.69 7.65 -8.20
C GLY A 26 3.44 7.97 -7.38
N ASP A 27 2.45 7.08 -7.41
CA ASP A 27 1.23 7.23 -6.62
C ASP A 27 1.50 7.14 -5.11
N VAL A 28 2.36 6.21 -4.66
CA VAL A 28 2.78 6.09 -3.25
C VAL A 28 3.49 7.37 -2.77
N LEU A 29 4.38 7.94 -3.59
CA LEU A 29 5.05 9.21 -3.29
C LEU A 29 4.05 10.37 -3.12
N SER A 30 2.99 10.40 -3.93
CA SER A 30 1.99 11.46 -3.87
C SER A 30 1.26 11.54 -2.50
N LEU A 31 1.18 10.42 -1.77
CA LEU A 31 0.55 10.34 -0.45
C LEU A 31 1.33 11.08 0.64
N GLU A 32 2.60 11.42 0.42
CA GLU A 32 3.44 12.10 1.42
C GLU A 32 2.84 13.45 1.84
N ASN A 33 2.31 14.18 0.85
CA ASN A 33 1.90 15.58 0.96
C ASN A 33 0.49 15.77 1.54
N GLU A 34 -0.23 14.69 1.84
CA GLU A 34 -1.59 14.80 2.36
C GLU A 34 -1.64 15.22 3.83
N ASP A 35 -2.50 16.17 4.19
CA ASP A 35 -2.74 16.49 5.61
C ASP A 35 -3.19 15.23 6.38
N LEU A 36 -2.73 15.06 7.62
CA LEU A 36 -3.03 13.89 8.44
C LEU A 36 -4.53 13.63 8.58
N ALA A 37 -5.34 14.69 8.68
CA ALA A 37 -6.79 14.58 8.78
C ALA A 37 -7.45 14.09 7.48
N ARG A 38 -6.77 14.27 6.35
CA ARG A 38 -7.24 13.93 5.01
C ARG A 38 -6.58 12.69 4.44
N PHE A 39 -5.52 12.18 5.07
CA PHE A 39 -4.73 11.05 4.60
C PHE A 39 -5.62 9.89 4.11
N ARG A 40 -5.47 9.58 2.82
CA ARG A 40 -6.07 8.42 2.17
C ARG A 40 -4.97 7.53 1.59
N PHE A 41 -5.35 6.26 1.44
CA PHE A 41 -4.56 5.27 0.74
C PHE A 41 -5.55 4.51 -0.13
N PRO A 42 -5.68 4.88 -1.42
CA PRO A 42 -6.67 4.29 -2.33
C PRO A 42 -6.57 2.76 -2.37
N ASP A 43 -7.72 2.10 -2.50
CA ASP A 43 -7.80 0.64 -2.40
C ASP A 43 -7.09 -0.04 -3.60
N GLU A 44 -7.20 0.54 -4.80
CA GLU A 44 -6.50 0.06 -5.99
C GLU A 44 -4.98 0.24 -5.90
N LEU A 45 -4.53 1.34 -5.29
CA LEU A 45 -3.11 1.59 -5.04
C LEU A 45 -2.56 0.58 -4.03
N TRP A 46 -3.32 0.29 -2.98
CA TRP A 46 -2.96 -0.72 -2.00
C TRP A 46 -2.85 -2.10 -2.64
N ALA A 47 -3.83 -2.51 -3.45
CA ALA A 47 -3.81 -3.78 -4.15
C ALA A 47 -2.57 -3.92 -5.06
N ARG A 48 -2.26 -2.90 -5.88
CA ARG A 48 -1.06 -2.90 -6.72
C ARG A 48 0.22 -2.98 -5.90
N ALA A 49 0.34 -2.22 -4.82
CA ALA A 49 1.52 -2.27 -3.95
C ALA A 49 1.72 -3.67 -3.34
N VAL A 50 0.65 -4.34 -2.89
CA VAL A 50 0.77 -5.73 -2.39
C VAL A 50 1.19 -6.68 -3.49
N TYR A 51 0.65 -6.54 -4.70
CA TYR A 51 1.02 -7.37 -5.85
C TYR A 51 2.46 -7.15 -6.30
N ASP A 52 2.93 -5.90 -6.35
CA ASP A 52 4.33 -5.58 -6.66
C ASP A 52 5.29 -6.22 -5.65
N PHE A 53 4.94 -6.23 -4.37
CA PHE A 53 5.73 -6.95 -3.35
C PHE A 53 5.67 -8.47 -3.51
N ALA A 54 4.53 -9.03 -3.92
CA ALA A 54 4.40 -10.46 -4.17
C ALA A 54 5.24 -10.91 -5.39
N VAL A 55 5.21 -10.12 -6.46
CA VAL A 55 6.04 -10.31 -7.66
C VAL A 55 7.52 -10.13 -7.32
N GLY A 56 7.87 -9.07 -6.58
CA GLY A 56 9.24 -8.80 -6.13
C GLY A 56 9.80 -9.93 -5.26
N HIS A 57 8.95 -10.54 -4.43
CA HIS A 57 9.28 -11.75 -3.67
C HIS A 57 9.50 -12.95 -4.61
N HIS A 58 8.58 -13.19 -5.55
CA HIS A 58 8.64 -14.31 -6.49
C HIS A 58 9.91 -14.30 -7.33
N HIS A 59 10.34 -13.14 -7.81
CA HIS A 59 11.54 -12.99 -8.65
C HIS A 59 12.81 -12.62 -7.89
N HIS A 60 12.79 -12.59 -6.56
CA HIS A 60 13.95 -12.26 -5.73
C HIS A 60 14.60 -10.91 -6.07
N VAL A 61 13.79 -9.87 -6.34
CA VAL A 61 14.26 -8.53 -6.75
C VAL A 61 15.21 -7.91 -5.71
N VAL A 62 14.94 -8.15 -4.42
CA VAL A 62 15.83 -7.81 -3.30
C VAL A 62 15.86 -8.96 -2.29
N TYR A 63 16.78 -8.89 -1.32
CA TYR A 63 16.86 -9.90 -0.26
C TYR A 63 15.53 -10.01 0.48
N HIS A 64 15.05 -11.23 0.66
CA HIS A 64 13.71 -11.54 1.17
C HIS A 64 13.37 -10.82 2.49
N ASP A 65 14.29 -10.84 3.46
CA ASP A 65 14.07 -10.19 4.76
C ASP A 65 13.99 -8.66 4.62
N HIS A 66 14.78 -8.07 3.72
CA HIS A 66 14.70 -6.64 3.43
C HIS A 66 13.39 -6.27 2.73
N LEU A 67 12.94 -7.10 1.77
CA LEU A 67 11.66 -6.92 1.10
C LEU A 67 10.53 -6.90 2.13
N LEU A 68 10.40 -7.96 2.93
CA LEU A 68 9.31 -8.07 3.91
C LEU A 68 9.36 -6.96 4.98
N ARG A 69 10.54 -6.61 5.49
CA ARG A 69 10.66 -5.50 6.46
C ARG A 69 10.30 -4.16 5.84
N SER A 70 10.67 -3.94 4.58
CA SER A 70 10.36 -2.70 3.87
C SER A 70 8.86 -2.53 3.57
N PHE A 71 8.07 -3.61 3.64
CA PHE A 71 6.61 -3.54 3.46
C PHE A 71 5.89 -2.93 4.67
N VAL A 72 6.48 -3.03 5.87
CA VAL A 72 5.82 -2.64 7.14
C VAL A 72 5.33 -1.18 7.12
N PRO A 73 6.11 -0.18 6.68
CA PRO A 73 5.63 1.19 6.65
C PRO A 73 4.47 1.43 5.67
N LEU A 74 4.41 0.72 4.53
CA LEU A 74 3.25 0.75 3.61
C LEU A 74 1.99 0.22 4.29
N TYR A 75 2.09 -0.93 4.95
CA TYR A 75 0.99 -1.49 5.74
C TYR A 75 0.50 -0.53 6.84
N LEU A 76 1.42 0.14 7.54
CA LEU A 76 1.07 1.16 8.53
C LEU A 76 0.37 2.38 7.90
N GLY A 77 0.78 2.78 6.70
CA GLY A 77 0.09 3.79 5.90
C GLY A 77 -1.35 3.36 5.63
N ARG A 78 -1.53 2.19 5.01
CA ARG A 78 -2.87 1.64 4.72
C ARG A 78 -3.76 1.54 5.96
N THR A 79 -3.22 1.02 7.06
CA THR A 79 -3.96 0.89 8.34
C THR A 79 -4.39 2.25 8.88
N ALA A 80 -3.52 3.27 8.78
CA ALA A 80 -3.87 4.62 9.20
C ALA A 80 -5.04 5.19 8.37
N ALA A 81 -5.00 5.02 7.05
CA ALA A 81 -6.07 5.47 6.17
C ALA A 81 -7.41 4.79 6.52
N PHE A 82 -7.39 3.47 6.75
CA PHE A 82 -8.58 2.71 7.18
C PHE A 82 -9.14 3.24 8.50
N VAL A 83 -8.30 3.38 9.54
CA VAL A 83 -8.73 3.91 10.84
C VAL A 83 -9.32 5.31 10.72
N LEU A 84 -8.71 6.19 9.92
CA LEU A 84 -9.22 7.54 9.69
C LEU A 84 -10.58 7.54 8.97
N ALA A 85 -10.79 6.60 8.04
CA ALA A 85 -12.05 6.47 7.30
C ALA A 85 -13.19 5.89 8.16
N THR A 86 -12.87 5.05 9.15
CA THR A 86 -13.86 4.31 9.95
C THR A 86 -14.05 4.84 11.38
N ARG A 87 -13.16 5.71 11.91
CA ARG A 87 -13.15 6.16 13.32
C ARG A 87 -14.47 6.69 13.89
N ALA A 88 -15.33 7.26 13.04
CA ALA A 88 -16.60 7.89 13.43
C ALA A 88 -17.79 7.19 12.77
N ARG A 89 -17.60 5.95 12.32
CA ARG A 89 -18.61 5.15 11.63
C ARG A 89 -18.94 3.90 12.45
N ASP A 90 -20.06 3.29 12.11
CA ASP A 90 -20.50 2.04 12.71
C ASP A 90 -19.75 0.83 12.12
N ALA A 91 -20.02 -0.35 12.69
CA ALA A 91 -19.40 -1.60 12.24
C ALA A 91 -19.74 -1.93 10.77
N ALA A 92 -20.95 -1.61 10.31
CA ALA A 92 -21.39 -1.90 8.94
C ALA A 92 -20.57 -1.09 7.92
N ALA A 93 -20.28 0.17 8.21
CA ALA A 93 -19.44 0.98 7.33
C ALA A 93 -17.96 0.58 7.36
N ALA A 94 -17.47 0.02 8.47
CA ALA A 94 -16.14 -0.58 8.52
C ALA A 94 -16.06 -1.84 7.65
N GLU A 95 -17.08 -2.69 7.69
CA GLU A 95 -17.19 -3.88 6.83
C GLU A 95 -17.23 -3.48 5.35
N ALA A 96 -18.06 -2.51 4.99
CA ALA A 96 -18.14 -2.01 3.61
C ALA A 96 -16.79 -1.48 3.09
N ALA A 97 -15.94 -0.92 3.95
CA ALA A 97 -14.60 -0.50 3.57
C ALA A 97 -13.65 -1.69 3.34
N LEU A 98 -13.82 -2.79 4.09
CA LEU A 98 -13.10 -4.03 3.83
C LEU A 98 -13.57 -4.68 2.51
N ASP A 99 -14.87 -4.71 2.26
CA ASP A 99 -15.44 -5.20 1.00
C ASP A 99 -14.94 -4.41 -0.21
N ALA A 100 -14.90 -3.08 -0.10
CA ALA A 100 -14.34 -2.21 -1.14
C ALA A 100 -12.86 -2.54 -1.40
N THR A 101 -12.10 -2.80 -0.34
CA THR A 101 -10.70 -3.25 -0.47
C THR A 101 -10.62 -4.58 -1.21
N ALA A 102 -11.42 -5.57 -0.80
CA ALA A 102 -11.43 -6.89 -1.44
C ALA A 102 -11.80 -6.80 -2.94
N ALA A 103 -12.81 -6.01 -3.27
CA ALA A 103 -13.20 -5.74 -4.65
C ALA A 103 -12.06 -5.11 -5.46
N ALA A 104 -11.28 -4.20 -4.87
CA ALA A 104 -10.11 -3.62 -5.53
C ALA A 104 -9.02 -4.68 -5.80
N PHE A 105 -8.76 -5.60 -4.87
CA PHE A 105 -7.86 -6.73 -5.13
C PHE A 105 -8.36 -7.60 -6.28
N GLU A 106 -9.64 -7.95 -6.29
CA GLU A 106 -10.23 -8.74 -7.37
C GLU A 106 -10.13 -8.05 -8.73
N ALA A 107 -10.45 -6.75 -8.78
CA ALA A 107 -10.35 -5.94 -9.99
C ALA A 107 -8.91 -5.80 -10.49
N GLN A 108 -7.93 -5.80 -9.59
CA GLN A 108 -6.51 -5.71 -9.93
C GLN A 108 -5.85 -7.07 -10.20
N LYS A 109 -6.57 -8.21 -10.15
CA LYS A 109 -5.98 -9.52 -10.49
C LYS A 109 -5.28 -9.57 -11.85
N PRO A 110 -5.81 -8.97 -12.95
CA PRO A 110 -5.09 -8.93 -14.22
C PRO A 110 -3.71 -8.27 -14.11
N TYR A 111 -3.59 -7.20 -13.31
CA TYR A 111 -2.32 -6.54 -13.05
C TYR A 111 -1.26 -7.49 -12.47
N LEU A 112 -1.67 -8.36 -11.54
CA LEU A 112 -0.81 -9.40 -10.96
C LEU A 112 -0.45 -10.46 -12.00
N VAL A 113 -1.45 -11.00 -12.71
CA VAL A 113 -1.25 -12.09 -13.68
C VAL A 113 -0.29 -11.67 -14.80
N ASP A 114 -0.39 -10.43 -15.27
CA ASP A 114 0.49 -9.91 -16.33
C ASP A 114 1.95 -9.73 -15.88
N ARG A 115 2.21 -9.72 -14.56
CA ARG A 115 3.52 -9.44 -13.94
C ARG A 115 4.12 -10.61 -13.17
N TRP A 116 3.40 -11.71 -13.03
CA TRP A 116 3.83 -12.90 -12.28
C TRP A 116 4.80 -13.76 -13.08
#